data_AF-A0A2J8M7E0-F1
#
_entry.id   AF-A0A2J8M7E0-F1
#
_cell.length_a   1.000
_cell.length_b   1.000
_cell.length_c   1.000
_cell.angle_alpha   90.00
_cell.angle_beta   90.00
_cell.angle_gamma   90.00
#
_symmetry.space_group_name_H-M   'P 1'
#
loop_
_entity.id
_entity.type
_entity.pdbx_description
1 polymer ?
#
loop_
_entity_poly.entity_id
_entity_poly.type
_entity_poly.pdbx_seq_one_letter_code
_entity_poly.pdbx_strand_id
1 'polypeptide(L)'
;HLSPGKSVLIMDGASAFGTIAIQLAHHRGAKVISTACSLEDKQCLERFRPPIARVIDVSNGKVHVAESCLEETGGLGVDIVLDAGGYIFQHSSYIFT
;
A
#
# COMPACT_ATOMS: atom_id res chain seq x y z
N HIS A 1 7.07 1.10 -14.11
CA HIS A 1 7.67 2.40 -13.72
C HIS A 1 6.62 3.16 -12.91
N LEU A 2 6.99 3.80 -11.79
CA LEU A 2 6.07 4.64 -11.00
C LEU A 2 5.98 6.03 -11.63
N SER A 3 4.76 6.49 -11.92
CA SER A 3 4.47 7.78 -12.55
C SER A 3 3.09 8.28 -12.11
N PRO A 4 2.72 9.54 -12.42
CA PRO A 4 1.35 9.99 -12.28
C PRO A 4 0.36 9.05 -12.98
N GLY A 5 -0.79 8.83 -12.36
CA GLY A 5 -1.83 7.91 -12.84
C GLY A 5 -1.57 6.42 -12.56
N LYS A 6 -0.41 6.06 -12.00
CA LYS A 6 -0.10 4.70 -11.53
C LYS A 6 -0.33 4.57 -10.04
N SER A 7 -0.59 3.34 -9.59
CA SER A 7 -0.86 3.00 -8.20
C SER A 7 0.08 1.92 -7.69
N VAL A 8 0.40 1.97 -6.40
CA VAL A 8 1.27 1.00 -5.74
C VAL A 8 0.69 0.59 -4.39
N LEU A 9 0.69 -0.71 -4.13
CA LEU A 9 0.49 -1.28 -2.80
C LEU A 9 1.86 -1.46 -2.13
N ILE A 10 2.05 -0.86 -0.96
CA ILE A 10 3.25 -1.01 -0.14
C ILE A 10 2.88 -1.80 1.12
N MET A 11 3.44 -3.00 1.23
CA MET A 11 3.25 -3.84 2.41
C MET A 11 4.15 -3.34 3.55
N ASP A 12 3.64 -3.41 4.77
CA ASP A 12 4.34 -3.02 6.00
C ASP A 12 4.87 -1.57 5.93
N GLY A 13 3.97 -0.63 5.61
CA GLY A 13 4.35 0.73 5.24
C GLY A 13 5.05 1.53 6.33
N ALA A 14 4.79 1.24 7.60
CA ALA A 14 5.41 1.94 8.72
C ALA A 14 6.85 1.49 9.00
N SER A 15 7.31 0.41 8.35
CA SER A 15 8.70 -0.04 8.44
C SER A 15 9.68 0.95 7.80
N ALA A 16 10.97 0.78 8.09
CA ALA A 16 12.02 1.58 7.47
C ALA A 16 12.01 1.47 5.93
N PHE A 17 11.74 0.28 5.39
CA PHE A 17 11.62 0.09 3.95
C PHE A 17 10.33 0.71 3.40
N GLY A 18 9.19 0.45 4.06
CA GLY A 18 7.89 0.96 3.65
C GLY A 18 7.84 2.48 3.60
N THR A 19 8.36 3.15 4.62
CA THR A 19 8.40 4.61 4.70
C THR A 19 9.21 5.24 3.56
N ILE A 20 10.38 4.68 3.23
CA ILE A 20 11.19 5.13 2.08
C ILE A 20 10.45 4.86 0.75
N ALA A 21 9.82 3.69 0.60
CA ALA A 21 9.07 3.34 -0.60
C ALA A 21 7.88 4.30 -0.81
N ILE A 22 7.15 4.66 0.25
CA ILE A 22 6.04 5.62 0.22
C ILE A 22 6.54 6.99 -0.25
N GLN A 23 7.64 7.49 0.31
CA GLN A 23 8.20 8.78 -0.08
C GLN A 23 8.61 8.80 -1.56
N LEU A 24 9.29 7.75 -2.03
CA LEU A 24 9.69 7.64 -3.44
C LEU A 24 8.48 7.55 -4.37
N ALA A 25 7.45 6.78 -4.01
CA ALA A 25 6.23 6.66 -4.80
C ALA A 25 5.49 8.00 -4.91
N HIS A 26 5.34 8.72 -3.80
CA HIS A 26 4.77 10.07 -3.79
C HIS A 26 5.59 11.06 -4.60
N HIS A 27 6.92 11.02 -4.49
CA HIS A 27 7.81 11.86 -5.30
C HIS A 27 7.64 11.61 -6.80
N ARG A 28 7.26 10.39 -7.20
CA ARG A 28 6.94 10.03 -8.59
C ARG A 28 5.48 10.27 -8.98
N GLY A 29 4.67 10.83 -8.09
CA GLY A 29 3.25 11.15 -8.33
C GLY A 29 2.33 9.93 -8.37
N ALA A 30 2.78 8.77 -7.89
CA ALA A 30 1.94 7.57 -7.84
C ALA A 30 0.93 7.65 -6.69
N LYS A 31 -0.22 7.00 -6.88
CA LYS A 31 -1.21 6.76 -5.83
C LYS A 31 -0.70 5.66 -4.91
N VAL A 32 -0.56 5.94 -3.62
CA VAL A 32 -0.03 4.99 -2.64
C VAL A 32 -1.16 4.39 -1.83
N ILE A 33 -1.21 3.06 -1.78
CA ILE A 33 -1.99 2.26 -0.83
C ILE A 33 -0.97 1.54 0.04
N SER A 34 -1.21 1.47 1.34
CA SER A 34 -0.27 0.88 2.29
C SER A 34 -0.96 -0.03 3.29
N THR A 35 -0.28 -1.07 3.77
CA THR A 35 -0.74 -1.82 4.95
C THR A 35 -0.10 -1.28 6.24
N ALA A 36 -0.79 -1.48 7.36
CA ALA A 36 -0.36 -1.19 8.72
C ALA A 36 -0.53 -2.43 9.60
N CYS A 37 0.47 -2.75 10.42
CA CYS A 37 0.47 -3.96 11.25
C CYS A 37 0.00 -3.70 12.70
N SER A 38 -0.29 -2.43 13.04
CA SER A 38 -0.79 -2.00 14.34
C SER A 38 -1.52 -0.65 14.24
N LEU A 39 -2.20 -0.25 15.33
CA LEU A 39 -2.80 1.08 15.42
C LEU A 39 -1.73 2.20 15.37
N GLU A 40 -0.57 1.96 15.97
CA GLU A 40 0.55 2.91 15.95
C GLU A 40 1.08 3.11 14.52
N ASP A 41 1.26 2.01 13.77
CA ASP A 41 1.68 2.07 12.36
C ASP A 41 0.67 2.86 11.53
N LYS A 42 -0.62 2.63 11.74
CA LYS A 42 -1.68 3.35 11.04
C LYS A 42 -1.61 4.86 11.33
N GLN A 43 -1.47 5.24 12.59
CA GLN A 43 -1.33 6.64 12.99
C GLN A 43 -0.05 7.28 12.44
N CYS A 44 1.04 6.52 12.31
CA CYS A 44 2.27 6.96 11.67
C CYS A 44 2.02 7.26 10.17
N LEU A 45 1.36 6.33 9.47
CA LEU A 45 1.08 6.43 8.04
C LEU A 45 0.12 7.58 7.69
N GLU A 46 -0.86 7.89 8.54
CA GLU A 46 -1.78 9.02 8.37
C GLU A 46 -1.09 10.41 8.44
N ARG A 47 0.16 10.47 8.92
CA ARG A 47 0.95 11.71 9.00
C ARG A 47 1.68 12.05 7.70
N PHE A 48 1.73 11.15 6.72
CA PHE A 48 2.42 11.40 5.45
C PHE A 48 1.82 12.56 4.67
N ARG A 49 2.67 13.33 4.00
CA ARG A 49 2.30 14.42 3.09
C ARG A 49 3.10 14.27 1.78
N PRO A 50 2.45 14.12 0.62
CA PRO A 50 0.99 14.00 0.41
C PRO A 50 0.39 12.77 1.14
N PRO A 51 -0.93 12.75 1.38
CA PRO A 51 -1.56 11.65 2.10
C PRO A 51 -1.49 10.34 1.31
N ILE A 52 -1.33 9.24 2.03
CA ILE A 52 -1.54 7.89 1.51
C ILE A 52 -3.04 7.74 1.21
N ALA A 53 -3.40 7.18 0.05
CA ALA A 53 -4.78 7.11 -0.39
C ALA A 53 -5.61 6.17 0.50
N ARG A 54 -5.02 5.05 0.93
CA ARG A 54 -5.64 4.11 1.87
C ARG A 54 -4.59 3.42 2.72
N VAL A 55 -4.86 3.37 4.03
CA VAL A 55 -4.10 2.56 4.99
C VAL A 55 -4.96 1.37 5.39
N ILE A 56 -4.52 0.16 5.04
CA ILE A 56 -5.21 -1.10 5.30
C ILE A 56 -4.64 -1.70 6.58
N ASP A 57 -5.45 -1.76 7.63
CA ASP A 57 -5.06 -2.41 8.89
C ASP A 57 -5.07 -3.93 8.70
N VAL A 58 -3.90 -4.58 8.84
CA VAL A 58 -3.74 -6.04 8.73
C VAL A 58 -3.43 -6.71 10.08
N SER A 59 -3.45 -5.96 11.18
CA SER A 59 -3.04 -6.42 12.53
C SER A 59 -3.81 -7.64 13.04
N ASN A 60 -5.06 -7.81 12.60
CA ASN A 60 -5.95 -8.88 13.04
C ASN A 60 -6.05 -10.07 12.07
N GLY A 61 -5.26 -10.10 10.98
CA GLY A 61 -5.14 -11.24 10.06
C GLY A 61 -6.38 -11.59 9.22
N LYS A 62 -7.52 -10.93 9.42
CA LYS A 62 -8.80 -11.18 8.72
C LYS A 62 -9.08 -10.22 7.55
N VAL A 63 -8.04 -9.65 6.95
CA VAL A 63 -8.20 -8.49 6.07
C VAL A 63 -8.00 -8.86 4.61
N HIS A 64 -8.97 -8.50 3.78
CA HIS A 64 -8.93 -8.65 2.34
C HIS A 64 -8.19 -7.46 1.70
N VAL A 65 -6.86 -7.46 1.81
CA VAL A 65 -5.98 -6.44 1.20
C VAL A 65 -6.30 -6.25 -0.28
N ALA A 66 -6.59 -7.34 -0.99
CA ALA A 66 -6.95 -7.31 -2.40
C ALA A 66 -8.24 -6.53 -2.67
N GLU A 67 -9.30 -6.80 -1.91
CA GLU A 67 -10.58 -6.12 -2.01
C GLU A 67 -10.44 -4.62 -1.68
N SER A 68 -9.70 -4.30 -0.62
CA SER A 68 -9.41 -2.90 -0.27
C SER A 68 -8.66 -2.15 -1.37
N CYS A 69 -7.77 -2.83 -2.10
CA CYS A 69 -7.10 -2.23 -3.26
C CYS A 69 -8.08 -2.01 -4.42
N LEU A 70 -8.93 -2.99 -4.72
CA LEU A 70 -9.95 -2.86 -5.77
C LEU A 70 -10.93 -1.72 -5.47
N GLU A 71 -11.45 -1.64 -4.24
CA GLU A 71 -12.32 -0.54 -3.82
C GLU A 71 -11.66 0.82 -4.00
N GLU A 72 -10.41 0.95 -3.57
CA GLU A 72 -9.66 2.20 -3.65
C GLU A 72 -9.33 2.61 -5.09
N THR A 73 -9.25 1.64 -6.00
CA THR A 73 -8.82 1.84 -7.40
C THR A 73 -9.99 1.78 -8.39
N GLY A 74 -11.23 1.71 -7.90
CA GLY A 74 -12.41 1.60 -8.76
C GLY A 74 -12.48 0.28 -9.55
N GLY A 75 -11.94 -0.80 -8.98
CA GLY A 75 -11.93 -2.14 -9.57
C GLY A 75 -10.75 -2.42 -10.51
N LEU A 76 -9.84 -1.45 -10.71
CA LEU A 76 -8.69 -1.63 -11.61
C LEU A 76 -7.58 -2.50 -11.00
N GLY A 77 -7.40 -2.42 -9.68
CA GLY A 77 -6.24 -2.99 -9.00
C GLY A 77 -5.08 -2.01 -8.93
N VAL A 78 -3.90 -2.52 -8.56
CA VAL A 78 -2.65 -1.76 -8.44
C VAL A 78 -1.66 -2.14 -9.54
N ASP A 79 -0.85 -1.20 -10.00
CA ASP A 79 0.16 -1.48 -11.03
C ASP A 79 1.40 -2.20 -10.45
N ILE A 80 1.69 -1.96 -9.17
CA ILE A 80 2.89 -2.48 -8.48
C ILE A 80 2.52 -2.90 -7.06
N VAL A 81 3.06 -4.03 -6.61
CA VAL A 81 3.08 -4.43 -5.21
C VAL A 81 4.53 -4.44 -4.74
N LEU A 82 4.82 -3.75 -3.64
CA LEU A 82 6.11 -3.76 -2.96
C LEU A 82 5.97 -4.47 -1.62
N ASP A 83 6.71 -5.56 -1.47
CA ASP A 83 6.74 -6.37 -0.25
C ASP A 83 8.20 -6.68 0.10
N ALA A 84 8.58 -6.47 1.36
CA ALA A 84 9.92 -6.75 1.85
C ALA A 84 10.17 -8.25 2.11
N GLY A 85 9.19 -9.12 1.84
CA GLY A 85 9.34 -10.58 1.87
C GLY A 85 9.13 -11.23 3.24
N GLY A 86 8.75 -10.44 4.26
CA GLY A 86 8.34 -10.96 5.58
C GLY A 86 6.89 -11.46 5.61
N TYR A 87 6.03 -10.85 4.79
CA TYR A 87 4.69 -11.34 4.50
C TYR A 87 4.73 -11.83 3.06
N ILE A 88 4.30 -13.06 2.77
CA ILE A 88 4.19 -13.48 1.38
C ILE A 88 2.78 -13.09 0.95
N PHE A 89 2.63 -11.99 0.22
CA PHE A 89 1.32 -11.65 -0.35
C PHE A 89 0.91 -12.71 -1.39
N GLN A 90 0.11 -13.69 -0.97
CA GLN A 90 -0.23 -14.87 -1.77
C GLN A 90 -1.39 -14.63 -2.77
N HIS A 91 -2.06 -13.48 -2.69
CA HIS A 91 -3.20 -13.11 -3.55
C HIS A 91 -2.83 -12.18 -4.71
N SER A 92 -1.63 -12.37 -5.26
CA SER A 92 -1.08 -11.54 -6.33
C SER A 92 -2.00 -11.49 -7.56
N SER A 93 -2.50 -12.62 -8.07
CA SER A 93 -2.98 -12.73 -9.46
C SER A 93 -4.21 -11.90 -9.86
N TYR A 94 -5.01 -11.36 -8.92
CA TYR A 94 -6.26 -10.64 -9.23
C TYR A 94 -6.22 -9.14 -8.96
N ILE A 95 -5.09 -8.60 -8.50
CA ILE A 95 -4.99 -7.18 -8.15
C ILE A 95 -3.99 -6.40 -9.01
N PHE A 96 -3.41 -7.01 -10.05
CA PHE A 96 -2.57 -6.29 -11.00
C PHE A 96 -3.40 -5.78 -12.16
N THR A 97 -3.22 -4.51 -12.52
CA THR A 97 -3.69 -3.90 -13.77
C THR A 97 -2.64 -4.07 -14.87
#